data_AF-A0A455U4S5-F1
#
_entry.id   AF-A0A455U4S5-F1
#
_cell.length_a   1.000
_cell.length_b   1.000
_cell.length_c   1.000
_cell.angle_alpha   90.00
_cell.angle_beta   90.00
_cell.angle_gamma   90.00
#
_symmetry.space_group_name_H-M   'P 1'
#
loop_
_entity.id
_entity.type
_entity.pdbx_description
1 polymer ?
#
loop_
_entity_poly.entity_id
_entity_poly.type
_entity_poly.pdbx_seq_one_letter_code
_entity_poly.pdbx_strand_id
1 'polypeptide(L)'
;MLAQDHAWVPTPASAADECSLYLRPFMIASEAFLGVRPSQEVDYYVIASPAAAYFKGGIAPVSIWLSSNYKRAAAGGTGFAKCGGNYAASLAAQKRPRLTSVVRSPSLMLLKTSGSKSSAV
;
A
#
# COMPACT_ATOMS: atom_id res chain seq x y z
N MET A 1 0.23 -15.55 18.74
CA MET A 1 1.06 -15.35 17.54
C MET A 1 2.49 -14.97 17.90
N LEU A 2 2.81 -13.73 18.31
CA LEU A 2 4.21 -13.33 18.56
C LEU A 2 4.96 -14.19 19.59
N ALA A 3 4.29 -14.62 20.67
CA ALA A 3 4.89 -15.54 21.64
C ALA A 3 5.25 -16.92 21.04
N GLN A 4 4.50 -17.37 20.03
CA GLN A 4 4.72 -18.65 19.34
C GLN A 4 5.73 -18.51 18.20
N ASP A 5 5.67 -17.40 17.47
CA ASP A 5 6.43 -17.17 16.23
C ASP A 5 7.66 -16.28 16.44
N HIS A 6 8.10 -16.08 17.70
CA HIS A 6 9.24 -15.22 18.02
C HIS A 6 10.50 -15.60 17.24
N ALA A 7 10.70 -16.88 16.95
CA ALA A 7 11.83 -17.37 16.17
C ALA A 7 11.89 -16.82 14.73
N TRP A 8 10.77 -16.31 14.19
CA TRP A 8 10.71 -15.68 12.87
C TRP A 8 11.06 -14.19 12.88
N VAL A 9 11.21 -13.58 14.06
CA VAL A 9 11.63 -12.18 14.18
C VAL A 9 13.11 -12.09 13.78
N PRO A 10 13.46 -11.36 12.70
CA PRO A 10 14.85 -11.25 12.28
C PRO A 10 15.70 -10.60 13.36
N THR A 11 16.87 -11.18 13.63
CA THR A 11 17.90 -10.56 14.48
C THR A 11 18.88 -9.83 13.58
N PRO A 12 19.10 -8.51 13.76
CA PRO A 12 20.07 -7.77 12.97
C PRO A 12 21.49 -8.25 13.27
N ALA A 13 22.34 -8.38 12.24
CA ALA A 13 23.73 -8.80 12.41
C ALA A 13 24.64 -7.62 12.79
N SER A 14 24.23 -6.39 12.46
CA SER A 14 24.87 -5.14 12.87
C SER A 14 23.83 -4.13 13.34
N ALA A 15 24.24 -3.14 14.15
CA ALA A 15 23.36 -2.04 14.56
C ALA A 15 22.87 -1.17 13.37
N ALA A 16 23.51 -1.31 12.20
CA ALA A 16 23.13 -0.62 10.96
C ALA A 16 22.12 -1.43 10.12
N ASP A 17 21.78 -2.66 10.51
CA ASP A 17 20.86 -3.51 9.74
C ASP A 17 19.41 -3.19 10.09
N GLU A 18 18.63 -2.84 9.06
CA GLU A 18 17.18 -2.72 9.19
C GLU A 18 16.50 -4.06 8.88
N CYS A 19 15.90 -4.68 9.88
CA CYS A 19 15.07 -5.86 9.71
C CYS A 19 13.88 -5.82 10.67
N SER A 20 12.75 -6.38 10.24
CA SER A 20 11.51 -6.37 11.03
C SER A 20 10.65 -7.60 10.72
N LEU A 21 9.69 -7.91 11.60
CA LEU A 21 8.62 -8.85 11.31
C LEU A 21 7.37 -8.07 10.90
N TYR A 22 6.98 -8.17 9.63
CA TYR A 22 5.81 -7.49 9.11
C TYR A 22 4.53 -8.24 9.48
N LEU A 23 3.69 -7.62 10.31
CA LEU A 23 2.37 -8.14 10.66
C LEU A 23 1.31 -7.58 9.70
N ARG A 24 0.45 -8.46 9.19
CA ARG A 24 -0.66 -8.12 8.31
C ARG A 24 -1.99 -8.62 8.91
N PRO A 25 -2.61 -7.82 9.78
CA PRO A 25 -4.00 -8.01 10.16
C PRO A 25 -4.93 -7.74 8.97
N PHE A 26 -5.96 -8.57 8.81
CA PHE A 26 -7.01 -8.36 7.83
C PHE A 26 -8.32 -9.03 8.25
N MET A 27 -9.42 -8.59 7.61
CA MET A 27 -10.75 -9.16 7.79
C MET A 27 -11.36 -9.49 6.43
N ILE A 28 -12.13 -10.58 6.36
CA ILE A 28 -12.92 -10.98 5.19
C ILE A 28 -14.33 -11.37 5.62
N ALA A 29 -15.33 -11.00 4.82
CA ALA A 29 -16.69 -11.50 5.01
C ALA A 29 -16.72 -12.99 4.63
N SER A 30 -17.13 -13.85 5.57
CA SER A 30 -17.15 -15.31 5.43
C SER A 30 -18.55 -15.90 5.40
N GLU A 31 -19.58 -15.07 5.56
CA GLU A 31 -20.98 -15.49 5.53
C GLU A 31 -21.35 -16.16 4.21
N ALA A 32 -21.98 -17.34 4.29
CA ALA A 32 -22.49 -18.09 3.15
C ALA A 32 -23.80 -17.47 2.60
N PHE A 33 -23.70 -16.26 2.04
CA PHE A 33 -24.83 -15.50 1.52
C PHE A 33 -24.46 -14.75 0.23
N LEU A 34 -25.28 -14.89 -0.82
CA LEU A 34 -24.99 -14.30 -2.14
C LEU A 34 -25.53 -12.87 -2.33
N GLY A 35 -26.46 -12.43 -1.48
CA GLY A 35 -27.06 -11.10 -1.59
C GLY A 35 -26.10 -9.99 -1.16
N VAL A 36 -26.23 -8.81 -1.78
CA VAL A 36 -25.38 -7.65 -1.47
C VAL A 36 -25.91 -6.93 -0.24
N ARG A 37 -25.32 -7.23 0.91
CA ARG A 37 -25.54 -6.52 2.18
C ARG A 37 -24.30 -6.61 3.07
N PRO A 38 -24.22 -5.85 4.17
CA PRO A 38 -23.22 -6.09 5.19
C PRO A 38 -23.28 -7.54 5.70
N SER A 39 -22.11 -8.17 5.81
CA SER A 39 -21.97 -9.53 6.31
C SER A 39 -22.29 -9.59 7.80
N GLN A 40 -22.95 -10.67 8.24
CA GLN A 40 -23.15 -10.99 9.64
C GLN A 40 -22.02 -11.86 10.21
N GLU A 41 -21.25 -12.52 9.33
CA GLU A 41 -20.08 -13.32 9.71
C GLU A 41 -18.82 -12.76 9.03
N VAL A 42 -17.77 -12.57 9.83
CA VAL A 42 -16.49 -12.02 9.39
C VAL A 42 -15.37 -12.77 10.07
N ASP A 43 -14.39 -13.20 9.28
CA ASP A 43 -13.18 -13.82 9.81
C ASP A 43 -12.09 -12.76 9.95
N TYR A 44 -11.43 -12.75 11.12
CA TYR A 44 -10.26 -11.92 11.39
C TYR A 44 -9.00 -12.79 11.47
N TYR A 45 -7.98 -12.42 10.72
CA TYR A 45 -6.71 -13.13 10.70
C TYR A 45 -5.52 -12.17 10.80
N VAL A 46 -4.41 -12.69 11.32
CA VAL A 46 -3.11 -12.01 11.30
C VAL A 46 -2.08 -12.97 10.74
N ILE A 47 -1.38 -12.54 9.70
CA ILE A 47 -0.22 -13.25 9.15
C ILE A 47 1.04 -12.42 9.37
N ALA A 48 2.20 -13.09 9.45
CA ALA A 48 3.49 -12.45 9.66
C ALA A 48 4.47 -12.85 8.56
N SER A 49 5.35 -11.93 8.19
CA SER A 49 6.44 -12.19 7.23
C SER A 49 7.70 -11.45 7.66
N PRO A 50 8.86 -12.11 7.75
CA PRO A 50 10.14 -11.42 7.89
C PRO A 50 10.32 -10.41 6.76
N ALA A 51 10.83 -9.22 7.08
CA ALA A 51 11.04 -8.13 6.15
C ALA A 51 12.44 -7.51 6.38
N ALA A 52 13.20 -7.37 5.30
CA ALA A 52 14.51 -6.71 5.31
C ALA A 52 14.37 -5.21 4.96
N ALA A 53 15.49 -4.49 5.06
CA ALA A 53 15.63 -3.11 4.65
C ALA A 53 14.99 -2.85 3.27
N TYR A 54 14.15 -1.82 3.20
CA TYR A 54 13.47 -1.42 1.96
C TYR A 54 14.46 -0.78 0.96
N PHE A 55 15.51 -0.14 1.47
CA PHE A 55 16.54 0.56 0.70
C PHE A 55 17.94 0.01 1.02
N LYS A 56 18.26 -1.17 0.48
CA LYS A 56 19.59 -1.77 0.59
C LYS A 56 20.61 -0.91 -0.18
N GLY A 57 21.23 0.07 0.48
CA GLY A 57 22.22 0.97 -0.12
C GLY A 57 21.87 2.46 -0.17
N GLY A 58 20.81 2.89 0.55
CA GLY A 58 20.42 4.31 0.64
C GLY A 58 19.18 4.66 -0.20
N ILE A 59 18.66 5.88 -0.01
CA ILE A 59 17.40 6.34 -0.61
C ILE A 59 17.55 6.42 -2.14
N ALA A 60 16.89 5.52 -2.86
CA ALA A 60 16.80 5.57 -4.31
C ALA A 60 15.56 6.39 -4.74
N PRO A 61 15.73 7.46 -5.53
CA PRO A 61 14.59 8.21 -6.05
C PRO A 61 13.79 7.35 -7.04
N VAL A 62 12.48 7.54 -7.02
CA VAL A 62 11.55 6.83 -7.90
C VAL A 62 10.87 7.81 -8.83
N SER A 63 10.73 7.43 -10.10
CA SER A 63 9.98 8.20 -11.08
C SER A 63 8.48 8.11 -10.80
N ILE A 64 7.75 9.19 -11.04
CA ILE A 64 6.31 9.28 -10.79
C ILE A 64 5.60 9.55 -12.11
N TRP A 65 4.64 8.70 -12.46
CA TRP A 65 3.72 8.94 -13.56
C TRP A 65 2.38 9.45 -13.05
N LEU A 66 1.86 10.48 -13.70
CA LEU A 66 0.60 11.12 -13.34
C LEU A 66 -0.49 10.71 -14.32
N SER A 67 -1.60 10.21 -13.77
CA SER A 67 -2.73 9.73 -14.55
C SER A 67 -3.89 10.71 -14.53
N SER A 68 -4.36 11.14 -15.71
CA SER A 68 -5.65 11.82 -15.85
C SER A 68 -6.83 10.84 -16.01
N ASN A 69 -6.55 9.60 -16.40
CA ASN A 69 -7.56 8.63 -16.85
C ASN A 69 -7.91 7.58 -15.79
N TYR A 70 -7.11 7.47 -14.73
CA TYR A 70 -7.32 6.53 -13.63
C TYR A 70 -7.38 7.29 -12.32
N LYS A 71 -8.44 7.06 -11.54
CA LYS A 71 -8.62 7.64 -10.20
C LYS A 71 -8.52 6.53 -9.15
N ARG A 72 -7.73 6.76 -8.10
CA ARG A 72 -7.58 5.81 -6.97
C ARG A 72 -8.84 5.73 -6.11
N ALA A 73 -9.50 6.87 -5.93
CA ALA A 73 -10.71 7.03 -5.12
C ALA A 73 -11.48 8.27 -5.58
N ALA A 74 -12.73 8.39 -5.14
CA ALA A 74 -13.59 9.57 -5.35
C ALA A 74 -14.10 10.10 -4.00
N ALA A 75 -14.58 11.35 -3.99
CA ALA A 75 -15.25 11.92 -2.83
C ALA A 75 -16.44 11.04 -2.39
N GLY A 76 -16.56 10.79 -1.09
CA GLY A 76 -17.54 9.84 -0.54
C GLY A 76 -17.21 8.35 -0.74
N GLY A 77 -16.13 8.02 -1.46
CA GLY A 77 -15.68 6.64 -1.65
C GLY A 77 -14.81 6.13 -0.50
N THR A 78 -14.30 4.90 -0.64
CA THR A 78 -13.54 4.21 0.41
C THR A 78 -12.05 4.56 0.42
N GLY A 79 -11.63 5.65 -0.22
CA GLY A 79 -10.22 5.98 -0.46
C GLY A 79 -9.37 6.21 0.78
N PHE A 80 -10.03 6.54 1.91
CA PHE A 80 -9.43 6.72 3.24
C PHE A 80 -9.26 5.40 4.00
N ALA A 81 -9.97 4.33 3.59
CA ALA A 81 -9.94 3.04 4.24
C ALA A 81 -8.94 2.09 3.55
N LYS A 82 -8.32 1.19 4.33
CA LYS A 82 -7.44 0.13 3.83
C LYS A 82 -8.27 -1.05 3.29
N CYS A 83 -9.09 -0.77 2.27
CA CYS A 83 -9.97 -1.75 1.64
C CYS A 83 -9.30 -2.40 0.42
N GLY A 84 -9.45 -3.72 0.27
CA GLY A 84 -8.87 -4.48 -0.84
C GLY A 84 -9.26 -3.95 -2.23
N GLY A 85 -10.51 -3.49 -2.39
CA GLY A 85 -11.01 -2.93 -3.65
C GLY A 85 -10.19 -1.74 -4.17
N ASN A 86 -9.70 -0.89 -3.28
CA ASN A 86 -8.85 0.26 -3.65
C ASN A 86 -7.54 -0.18 -4.30
N TYR A 87 -6.93 -1.25 -3.78
CA TYR A 87 -5.67 -1.78 -4.29
C TYR A 87 -5.89 -2.53 -5.61
N ALA A 88 -6.94 -3.34 -5.70
CA ALA A 88 -7.29 -4.10 -6.91
C ALA A 88 -7.54 -3.17 -8.11
N ALA A 89 -8.34 -2.11 -7.93
CA ALA A 89 -8.59 -1.11 -8.98
C ALA A 89 -7.30 -0.41 -9.45
N SER A 90 -6.34 -0.22 -8.55
CA SER A 90 -5.08 0.47 -8.86
C SER A 90 -4.14 -0.33 -9.77
N LEU A 91 -4.33 -1.65 -9.89
CA LEU A 91 -3.48 -2.51 -10.73
C LEU A 91 -3.65 -2.21 -12.23
N ALA A 92 -4.84 -1.79 -12.66
CA ALA A 92 -5.09 -1.43 -14.05
C ALA A 92 -4.20 -0.26 -14.51
N ALA A 93 -3.99 0.74 -13.65
CA ALA A 93 -3.09 1.86 -13.92
C ALA A 93 -1.62 1.43 -13.94
N GLN A 94 -1.24 0.45 -13.11
CA GLN A 94 0.14 -0.04 -13.00
C GLN A 94 0.60 -0.86 -14.22
N LYS A 95 -0.30 -1.64 -14.86
CA LYS A 95 0.03 -2.51 -16.00
C LYS A 95 0.36 -1.76 -17.31
N ARG A 96 0.32 -0.42 -17.32
CA ARG A 96 0.53 0.35 -18.55
C ARG A 96 2.03 0.41 -18.92
N PRO A 97 2.42 0.19 -20.19
CA PRO A 97 3.82 -0.06 -20.60
C PRO A 97 4.85 1.06 -20.35
N ARG A 98 4.47 2.22 -19.80
CA ARG A 98 5.37 3.35 -19.51
C ARG A 98 5.72 3.50 -18.03
N LEU A 99 5.41 2.50 -17.19
CA LEU A 99 5.62 2.58 -15.75
C LEU A 99 6.77 1.69 -15.29
N THR A 100 7.91 2.31 -14.96
CA THR A 100 9.03 1.66 -14.26
C THR A 100 8.95 1.84 -12.74
N SER A 101 8.18 2.80 -12.23
CA SER A 101 7.90 2.93 -10.79
C SER A 101 6.60 3.68 -10.50
N VAL A 102 5.75 3.15 -9.63
CA VAL A 102 4.62 3.89 -9.02
C VAL A 102 4.94 4.11 -7.56
N VAL A 103 4.97 5.37 -7.13
CA VAL A 103 4.99 5.71 -5.71
C VAL A 103 3.66 5.33 -5.07
N ARG A 104 3.75 4.47 -4.05
CA ARG A 104 2.67 4.22 -3.08
C ARG A 104 2.60 5.42 -2.13
N SER A 105 1.80 6.45 -2.42
CA SER A 105 1.51 7.52 -1.45
C SER A 105 0.00 7.56 -1.11
N PRO A 106 -0.40 7.70 0.18
CA PRO A 106 -1.81 7.54 0.58
C PRO A 106 -2.72 8.73 0.24
N SER A 107 -2.17 9.94 0.09
CA SER A 107 -2.97 11.16 0.03
C SER A 107 -2.29 12.17 -0.89
N LEU A 108 -2.97 12.54 -1.99
CA LEU A 108 -2.66 13.68 -2.86
C LEU A 108 -1.34 13.62 -3.70
N MET A 109 -1.50 13.53 -5.03
CA MET A 109 -0.49 13.96 -6.00
C MET A 109 -0.68 15.46 -6.24
N LEU A 110 0.26 16.31 -5.80
CA LEU A 110 0.39 17.69 -6.27
C LEU A 110 1.66 17.77 -7.14
N LEU A 111 1.53 18.27 -8.37
CA LEU A 111 2.64 18.44 -9.31
C LEU A 111 3.62 19.51 -8.84
N LYS A 112 4.91 19.26 -9.09
CA LYS A 112 5.85 20.32 -9.50
C LYS A 112 6.18 20.07 -10.97
N THR A 113 5.70 20.93 -11.87
CA THR A 113 6.19 20.98 -13.25
C THR A 113 7.49 21.80 -13.27
N SER A 114 8.51 21.29 -13.95
CA SER A 114 9.70 22.09 -14.25
C SER A 114 9.35 23.17 -15.27
N GLY A 115 9.39 24.42 -14.83
CA GLY A 115 9.61 25.58 -15.71
C GLY A 115 8.37 26.30 -16.24
N SER A 116 7.72 27.11 -15.40
CA SER A 116 7.52 28.54 -15.68
C SER A 116 7.07 29.24 -14.40
N LYS A 117 7.60 30.46 -14.17
CA LYS A 117 7.11 31.35 -13.12
C LYS A 117 5.68 31.75 -13.45
N SER A 118 4.74 31.59 -12.51
CA SER A 118 3.66 32.55 -12.37
C SER A 118 3.11 32.54 -10.95
N SER A 119 2.88 33.75 -10.44
CA SER A 119 2.51 34.12 -9.08
C SER A 119 1.03 33.84 -8.75
N ALA A 120 0.77 33.77 -7.42
CA ALA A 120 -0.46 34.12 -6.70
C ALA A 120 -1.69 33.20 -6.95
N VAL A 121 -2.55 32.83 -5.99
CA VAL A 121 -2.86 33.25 -4.61
C VAL A 121 -3.16 31.98 -3.80
#